data_AF-A0A353CAA7-F1
#
_entry.id   AF-A0A353CAA7-F1
#
_cell.length_a   1.000
_cell.length_b   1.000
_cell.length_c   1.000
_cell.angle_alpha   90.00
_cell.angle_beta   90.00
_cell.angle_gamma   90.00
#
_symmetry.space_group_name_H-M   'P 1'
#
loop_
_entity.id
_entity.type
_entity.pdbx_description
1 polymer ?
#
loop_
_entity_poly.entity_id
_entity_poly.type
_entity_poly.pdbx_seq_one_letter_code
_entity_poly.pdbx_strand_id
1 'polypeptide(L)'
;MIENNKLTAFAKYAWFALAYNLVVILWGVFLRASYSGDGCGQHWITCHGEAIPSAPELKTLIEFSHRVTSMLAGLVVIGLVIWAFRKFEKRHLVRRLALLSLVFILIEGAIGGGLVLTGNTAANWTPSRPYWTAGHLINTFVLIGLLGLTAWFASGDRRFV
;
A
#
# COMPACT_ATOMS: atom_id res chain seq x y z
N MET A 1 0.98 -39.41 -5.06
CA MET A 1 1.98 -38.65 -4.29
C MET A 1 1.56 -37.19 -4.29
N ILE A 2 0.99 -36.69 -3.19
CA ILE A 2 0.72 -35.26 -3.03
C ILE A 2 2.09 -34.61 -2.84
N GLU A 3 2.64 -34.04 -3.91
CA GLU A 3 3.87 -33.27 -3.84
C GLU A 3 3.61 -32.11 -2.88
N ASN A 4 4.24 -32.14 -1.71
CA ASN A 4 4.19 -31.04 -0.75
C ASN A 4 4.93 -29.85 -1.35
N ASN A 5 4.24 -29.11 -2.21
CA ASN A 5 4.76 -27.94 -2.92
C ASN A 5 4.89 -26.79 -1.93
N LYS A 6 5.93 -26.86 -1.09
CA LYS A 6 6.18 -25.87 -0.04
C LYS A 6 6.71 -24.59 -0.69
N LEU A 7 5.90 -23.53 -0.62
CA LEU A 7 6.32 -22.19 -1.01
C LEU A 7 7.69 -21.82 -0.42
N THR A 8 8.56 -21.23 -1.23
CA THR A 8 9.84 -20.70 -0.75
C THR A 8 9.61 -19.57 0.26
N ALA A 9 10.57 -19.32 1.16
CA ALA A 9 10.45 -18.25 2.16
C ALA A 9 10.16 -16.87 1.52
N PHE A 10 10.80 -16.57 0.38
CA PHE A 10 10.52 -15.35 -0.38
C PHE A 10 9.08 -15.33 -0.92
N ALA A 11 8.58 -16.44 -1.46
CA ALA A 11 7.21 -16.52 -1.96
C ALA A 11 6.18 -16.29 -0.85
N LYS A 12 6.40 -16.89 0.34
CA LYS A 12 5.56 -16.63 1.52
C LYS A 12 5.55 -15.16 1.90
N TYR A 13 6.72 -14.50 1.86
CA TYR A 13 6.82 -13.07 2.15
C TYR A 13 6.13 -12.20 1.09
N ALA A 14 6.22 -12.56 -0.19
CA ALA A 14 5.51 -11.87 -1.27
C ALA A 14 3.98 -11.99 -1.12
N TRP A 15 3.47 -13.17 -0.76
CA TRP A 15 2.05 -13.38 -0.44
C TRP A 15 1.63 -12.60 0.81
N PHE A 16 2.49 -12.55 1.84
CA PHE A 16 2.26 -11.70 3.01
C PHE A 16 2.17 -10.23 2.63
N ALA A 17 3.08 -9.72 1.79
CA ALA A 17 3.07 -8.34 1.33
C ALA A 17 1.76 -7.99 0.58
N LEU A 18 1.30 -8.89 -0.30
CA LEU A 18 0.00 -8.75 -0.96
C LEU A 18 -1.15 -8.73 0.05
N ALA A 19 -1.21 -9.71 0.95
CA ALA A 19 -2.28 -9.81 1.94
C ALA A 19 -2.31 -8.60 2.88
N TYR A 20 -1.14 -8.12 3.32
CA TYR A 20 -1.02 -6.92 4.15
C TYR A 20 -1.58 -5.69 3.43
N ASN A 21 -1.22 -5.48 2.16
CA ASN A 21 -1.75 -4.35 1.38
C ASN A 21 -3.27 -4.47 1.16
N LEU A 22 -3.82 -5.68 0.97
CA LEU A 22 -5.27 -5.89 0.92
C LEU A 22 -5.95 -5.49 2.24
N VAL A 23 -5.37 -5.82 3.40
CA VAL A 23 -5.89 -5.37 4.70
C VAL A 23 -5.85 -3.85 4.83
N VAL A 24 -4.76 -3.19 4.39
CA VAL A 24 -4.66 -1.73 4.38
C VAL A 24 -5.72 -1.09 3.49
N ILE A 25 -6.01 -1.68 2.33
CA ILE A 25 -7.08 -1.22 1.43
C ILE A 25 -8.45 -1.34 2.10
N LEU A 26 -8.75 -2.49 2.72
CA LEU A 26 -10.01 -2.68 3.45
C LEU A 26 -10.17 -1.64 4.58
N TRP A 27 -9.08 -1.35 5.29
CA TRP A 27 -9.07 -0.29 6.30
C TRP A 27 -9.28 1.11 5.69
N GLY A 28 -8.69 1.40 4.53
CA GLY A 28 -8.93 2.65 3.79
C GLY A 28 -10.38 2.79 3.29
N VAL A 29 -11.01 1.69 2.87
CA VAL A 29 -12.45 1.66 2.52
C VAL A 29 -13.29 1.97 3.75
N PHE A 30 -12.98 1.38 4.90
CA PHE A 30 -13.66 1.67 6.17
C PHE A 30 -13.47 3.14 6.60
N LEU A 31 -12.26 3.69 6.51
CA LEU A 31 -11.96 5.11 6.78
C LEU A 31 -12.85 6.03 5.94
N ARG A 32 -13.04 5.71 4.66
CA ARG A 32 -13.91 6.48 3.77
C ARG A 32 -15.39 6.32 4.14
N ALA A 33 -15.84 5.08 4.37
CA ALA A 33 -17.24 4.79 4.72
C ALA A 33 -17.66 5.38 6.07
N SER A 34 -16.73 5.47 7.02
CA SER A 34 -16.94 6.10 8.33
C SER A 34 -16.83 7.63 8.31
N TYR A 35 -16.61 8.26 7.14
CA TYR A 35 -16.39 9.70 7.00
C TYR A 35 -15.26 10.23 7.91
N SER A 36 -14.19 9.44 8.07
CA SER A 36 -13.04 9.74 8.92
C SER A 36 -11.82 10.21 8.13
N GLY A 37 -11.93 10.39 6.80
CA GLY A 37 -10.79 10.75 5.94
C GLY A 37 -10.27 12.19 6.08
N ASP A 38 -10.79 12.94 7.06
CA ASP A 38 -10.40 14.28 7.45
C ASP A 38 -10.18 14.40 8.98
N GLY A 39 -10.07 13.28 9.69
CA GLY A 39 -9.83 13.21 11.13
C GLY A 39 -8.48 13.79 11.59
N CYS A 40 -7.51 13.97 10.70
CA CYS A 40 -6.23 14.64 10.95
C CYS A 40 -6.15 16.06 10.37
N GLY A 41 -7.25 16.58 9.83
CA GLY A 41 -7.30 17.82 9.08
C GLY A 41 -6.48 17.76 7.78
N GLN A 42 -6.04 18.92 7.29
CA GLN A 42 -5.20 19.02 6.08
C GLN A 42 -3.69 18.87 6.38
N HIS A 43 -3.35 18.06 7.38
CA HIS A 43 -1.96 17.70 7.68
C HIS A 43 -1.70 16.29 7.18
N TRP A 44 -0.56 16.05 6.54
CA TRP A 44 -0.19 14.72 6.05
C TRP A 44 0.79 14.01 6.97
N ILE A 45 2.00 14.55 7.10
CA ILE A 45 3.07 13.89 7.86
C ILE A 45 2.71 13.91 9.34
N THR A 46 2.09 15.00 9.78
CA THR A 46 1.52 15.16 11.11
C THR A 46 0.00 15.01 11.05
N CYS A 47 -0.59 14.89 12.24
CA CYS A 47 -2.03 14.90 12.47
C CYS A 47 -2.30 16.06 13.44
N HIS A 48 -2.96 17.13 12.98
CA HIS A 48 -3.11 18.38 13.74
C HIS A 48 -1.79 18.99 14.27
N GLY A 49 -0.69 18.84 13.54
CA GLY A 49 0.63 19.35 13.96
C GLY A 49 1.42 18.40 14.88
N GLU A 50 0.81 17.32 15.36
CA GLU A 50 1.47 16.30 16.19
C GLU A 50 1.88 15.08 15.35
N ALA A 51 3.02 14.46 15.67
CA ALA A 51 3.46 13.21 15.03
C ALA A 51 2.71 11.99 15.58
N ILE A 52 2.37 12.01 16.87
CA ILE A 52 1.53 11.03 17.55
C ILE A 52 0.43 11.83 18.26
N PRO A 53 -0.85 11.66 17.91
CA PRO A 53 -1.92 12.44 18.51
C PRO A 53 -2.07 12.08 20.00
N SER A 54 -1.99 13.09 20.86
CA SER A 54 -2.01 12.95 22.32
C SER A 54 -3.41 12.71 22.91
N ALA A 55 -4.46 13.25 22.27
CA ALA A 55 -5.87 13.06 22.64
C ALA A 55 -6.76 12.92 21.38
N PRO A 56 -6.66 11.82 20.62
CA PRO A 56 -7.36 11.67 19.36
C PRO A 56 -8.87 11.45 19.56
N GLU A 57 -9.68 12.21 18.82
CA GLU A 57 -11.06 11.80 18.56
C GLU A 57 -11.08 10.51 17.73
N LEU A 58 -12.21 9.80 17.70
CA LEU A 58 -12.34 8.52 16.99
C LEU A 58 -11.95 8.66 15.49
N LYS A 59 -12.33 9.76 14.83
CA LYS A 59 -11.96 10.02 13.44
C LYS A 59 -10.45 10.15 13.27
N THR A 60 -9.80 10.90 14.15
CA THR A 60 -8.34 11.07 14.19
C THR A 60 -7.64 9.74 14.36
N LEU A 61 -8.13 8.88 15.25
CA LEU A 61 -7.57 7.55 15.48
C LEU A 61 -7.70 6.65 14.23
N ILE A 62 -8.85 6.69 13.56
CA ILE A 62 -9.08 5.91 12.33
C ILE A 62 -8.15 6.38 11.21
N GLU A 63 -8.04 7.69 10.98
CA GLU A 63 -7.16 8.22 9.94
C GLU A 63 -5.68 7.97 10.24
N PHE A 64 -5.26 8.27 11.48
CA PHE A 64 -3.87 8.07 11.91
C PHE A 64 -3.46 6.60 11.79
N SER A 65 -4.30 5.67 12.24
CA SER A 65 -4.01 4.23 12.11
C SER A 65 -3.94 3.76 10.65
N HIS A 66 -4.74 4.35 9.74
CA HIS A 66 -4.60 4.09 8.31
C HIS A 66 -3.28 4.58 7.75
N ARG A 67 -2.82 5.77 8.16
CA ARG A 67 -1.51 6.30 7.75
C ARG A 67 -0.36 5.42 8.25
N VAL A 68 -0.40 5.02 9.52
CA VAL A 68 0.61 4.14 10.12
C VAL A 68 0.66 2.79 9.40
N THR A 69 -0.48 2.14 9.18
CA THR A 69 -0.51 0.86 8.47
C THR A 69 -0.07 1.00 7.00
N SER A 70 -0.34 2.14 6.36
CA SER A 70 0.17 2.44 5.01
C SER A 70 1.69 2.64 4.97
N MET A 71 2.27 3.33 5.97
CA MET A 71 3.73 3.46 6.10
C MET A 71 4.40 2.09 6.31
N LEU A 72 3.81 1.25 7.15
CA LEU A 72 4.25 -0.13 7.35
C LEU A 72 4.15 -0.95 6.06
N ALA A 73 3.11 -0.76 5.24
CA ALA A 73 2.99 -1.40 3.93
C ALA A 73 4.16 -1.01 3.02
N GLY A 74 4.53 0.28 3.01
CA GLY A 74 5.72 0.78 2.33
C GLY A 74 7.00 0.06 2.77
N LEU A 75 7.21 -0.10 4.09
CA LEU A 75 8.36 -0.83 4.64
C LEU A 75 8.37 -2.30 4.25
N VAL A 76 7.21 -2.96 4.24
CA VAL A 76 7.06 -4.35 3.78
C VAL A 76 7.46 -4.47 2.30
N VAL A 77 7.03 -3.53 1.44
CA VAL A 77 7.42 -3.52 0.02
C VAL A 77 8.92 -3.22 -0.15
N ILE A 78 9.50 -2.34 0.65
CA ILE A 78 10.97 -2.11 0.66
C ILE A 78 11.72 -3.40 1.00
N GLY A 79 11.28 -4.12 2.04
CA GLY A 79 11.83 -5.42 2.40
C GLY A 79 11.73 -6.43 1.26
N LEU A 80 10.61 -6.43 0.54
CA LEU A 80 10.39 -7.30 -0.63
C LEU A 80 11.40 -7.00 -1.74
N VAL A 81 11.64 -5.71 -2.04
CA VAL A 81 12.63 -5.29 -3.04
C VAL A 81 14.03 -5.70 -2.62
N ILE A 82 14.44 -5.40 -1.39
CA ILE A 82 15.78 -5.74 -0.89
C ILE A 82 16.02 -7.25 -0.99
N TRP A 83 15.05 -8.06 -0.56
CA TRP A 83 15.18 -9.51 -0.64
C TRP A 83 15.18 -10.02 -2.08
N ALA A 84 14.35 -9.46 -2.96
CA ALA A 84 14.33 -9.83 -4.38
C ALA A 84 15.68 -9.58 -5.04
N PHE A 85 16.34 -8.46 -4.73
CA PHE A 85 17.64 -8.10 -5.28
C PHE A 85 18.79 -8.98 -4.76
N ARG A 86 18.65 -9.53 -3.54
CA ARG A 86 19.61 -10.49 -2.96
C ARG A 86 19.42 -11.91 -3.47
N LYS A 87 18.17 -12.31 -3.78
CA LYS A 87 17.83 -13.69 -4.14
C LYS A 87 17.91 -13.96 -5.65
N PHE A 88 17.47 -13.02 -6.49
CA PHE A 88 17.31 -13.26 -7.93
C PHE A 88 18.40 -12.57 -8.76
N GLU A 89 18.75 -13.20 -9.87
CA GLU A 89 19.75 -12.69 -10.81
C GLU A 89 19.34 -11.35 -11.44
N LYS A 90 20.31 -10.64 -12.03
CA LYS A 90 20.03 -9.39 -12.74
C LYS A 90 19.04 -9.67 -13.89
N ARG A 91 18.10 -8.74 -14.12
CA ARG A 91 17.01 -8.84 -15.13
C ARG A 91 15.89 -9.85 -14.82
N HIS A 92 15.97 -10.58 -13.71
CA HIS A 92 14.87 -11.47 -13.30
C HIS A 92 13.56 -10.71 -13.12
N LEU A 93 12.45 -11.26 -13.65
CA LEU A 93 11.14 -10.60 -13.68
C LEU A 93 10.67 -10.17 -12.29
N VAL A 94 10.82 -11.04 -11.27
CA VAL A 94 10.45 -10.74 -9.88
C VAL A 94 11.14 -9.47 -9.34
N ARG A 95 12.39 -9.18 -9.73
CA ARG A 95 13.06 -7.93 -9.31
C ARG A 95 12.41 -6.70 -9.92
N ARG A 96 12.03 -6.78 -11.20
CA ARG A 96 11.34 -5.69 -11.90
C ARG A 96 9.96 -5.46 -11.30
N LEU A 97 9.19 -6.52 -11.07
CA LEU A 97 7.86 -6.42 -10.46
C LEU A 97 7.92 -5.86 -9.04
N ALA A 98 8.84 -6.34 -8.19
CA ALA A 98 9.04 -5.81 -6.84
C ALA A 98 9.44 -4.32 -6.87
N LEU A 99 10.33 -3.92 -7.79
CA LEU A 99 10.71 -2.52 -7.95
C LEU A 99 9.54 -1.65 -8.43
N LEU A 100 8.74 -2.14 -9.37
CA LEU A 100 7.52 -1.44 -9.82
C LEU A 100 6.51 -1.33 -8.66
N SER A 101 6.32 -2.36 -7.84
CA SER A 101 5.49 -2.27 -6.63
C SER A 101 5.99 -1.17 -5.69
N LEU A 102 7.31 -1.02 -5.52
CA LEU A 102 7.88 0.06 -4.71
C LEU A 102 7.57 1.44 -5.32
N VAL A 103 7.69 1.60 -6.63
CA VAL A 103 7.33 2.86 -7.30
C VAL A 103 5.85 3.18 -7.10
N PHE A 104 4.97 2.21 -7.33
CA PHE A 104 3.53 2.41 -7.21
C PHE A 104 3.06 2.65 -5.77
N ILE A 105 3.68 2.05 -4.75
CA ILE A 105 3.31 2.35 -3.35
C ILE A 105 3.80 3.74 -2.90
N LEU A 106 4.91 4.24 -3.46
CA LEU A 106 5.35 5.62 -3.23
C LEU A 106 4.41 6.63 -3.91
N ILE A 107 3.97 6.32 -5.13
CA ILE A 107 2.94 7.11 -5.84
C ILE A 107 1.61 7.04 -5.09
N GLU A 108 1.21 5.87 -4.58
CA GLU A 108 -0.01 5.69 -3.78
C GLU A 108 0.03 6.61 -2.56
N GLY A 109 1.17 6.58 -1.85
CA GLY A 109 1.49 7.55 -0.82
C GLY A 109 1.22 8.95 -1.34
N ALA A 110 1.99 9.43 -2.33
CA ALA A 110 1.91 10.77 -2.92
C ALA A 110 0.49 11.24 -3.34
N ILE A 111 -0.35 10.33 -3.86
CA ILE A 111 -1.76 10.63 -4.16
C ILE A 111 -2.58 10.71 -2.87
N GLY A 112 -2.37 9.78 -1.95
CA GLY A 112 -3.11 9.59 -0.69
C GLY A 112 -3.18 10.81 0.20
N GLY A 113 -2.12 11.58 0.34
CA GLY A 113 -2.24 12.88 1.01
C GLY A 113 -2.21 14.08 0.07
N GLY A 114 -2.07 13.91 -1.24
CA GLY A 114 -2.51 14.92 -2.19
C GLY A 114 -4.01 15.18 -1.95
N LEU A 115 -4.79 14.11 -1.77
CA LEU A 115 -6.17 14.16 -1.28
C LEU A 115 -6.32 14.99 0.00
N VAL A 116 -5.47 14.75 1.00
CA VAL A 116 -5.51 15.44 2.30
C VAL A 116 -5.15 16.92 2.19
N LEU A 117 -3.99 17.23 1.62
CA LEU A 117 -3.44 18.59 1.53
C LEU A 117 -4.30 19.53 0.66
N THR A 118 -5.03 18.97 -0.31
CA THR A 118 -5.92 19.74 -1.19
C THR A 118 -7.37 19.71 -0.74
N GLY A 119 -7.67 19.10 0.41
CA GLY A 119 -9.02 19.04 0.97
C GLY A 119 -10.01 18.21 0.16
N ASN A 120 -9.54 17.24 -0.62
CA ASN A 120 -10.38 16.31 -1.39
C ASN A 120 -10.83 15.11 -0.51
N THR A 121 -11.12 15.37 0.77
CA THR A 121 -11.41 14.39 1.83
C THR A 121 -12.91 14.33 2.17
N ALA A 122 -13.31 13.65 3.26
CA ALA A 122 -14.69 13.28 3.55
C ALA A 122 -15.69 14.47 3.53
N ALA A 123 -15.42 15.55 4.28
CA ALA A 123 -16.36 16.67 4.42
C ALA A 123 -16.48 17.60 3.20
N ASN A 124 -15.50 17.62 2.30
CA ASN A 124 -15.43 18.63 1.24
C ASN A 124 -15.74 18.05 -0.14
N TRP A 125 -16.72 18.65 -0.82
CA TRP A 125 -16.99 18.40 -2.24
C TRP A 125 -16.27 19.45 -3.07
N THR A 126 -15.19 19.03 -3.71
CA THR A 126 -14.47 19.83 -4.70
C THR A 126 -14.65 19.20 -6.09
N PRO A 127 -14.64 19.98 -7.17
CA PRO A 127 -14.70 19.44 -8.53
C PRO A 127 -13.54 18.48 -8.85
N SER A 128 -12.41 18.62 -8.14
CA SER A 128 -11.23 17.79 -8.32
C SER A 128 -11.30 16.41 -7.63
N ARG A 129 -12.21 16.22 -6.66
CA ARG A 129 -12.24 15.03 -5.79
C ARG A 129 -12.42 13.72 -6.54
N PRO A 130 -13.27 13.63 -7.58
CA PRO A 130 -13.40 12.41 -8.38
C PRO A 130 -12.09 12.02 -9.04
N TYR A 131 -11.30 12.98 -9.56
CA TYR A 131 -10.04 12.69 -10.22
C TYR A 131 -8.98 12.18 -9.24
N TRP A 132 -8.84 12.81 -8.07
CA TRP A 132 -7.94 12.32 -7.02
C TRP A 132 -8.32 10.93 -6.52
N THR A 133 -9.62 10.70 -6.28
CA THR A 133 -10.13 9.39 -5.86
C THR A 133 -9.90 8.33 -6.93
N ALA A 134 -10.19 8.63 -8.20
CA ALA A 134 -9.98 7.70 -9.30
C ALA A 134 -8.50 7.40 -9.49
N GLY A 135 -7.64 8.43 -9.46
CA GLY A 135 -6.19 8.27 -9.54
C GLY A 135 -5.65 7.37 -8.42
N HIS A 136 -6.10 7.60 -7.19
CA HIS A 136 -5.74 6.76 -6.04
C HIS A 136 -6.17 5.31 -6.29
N LEU A 137 -7.44 5.07 -6.60
CA LEU A 137 -7.98 3.72 -6.80
C LEU A 137 -7.31 2.96 -7.96
N ILE A 138 -7.06 3.63 -9.09
CA ILE A 138 -6.36 3.04 -10.24
C ILE A 138 -4.94 2.64 -9.83
N ASN A 139 -4.21 3.51 -9.13
CA ASN A 139 -2.87 3.22 -8.66
C ASN A 139 -2.87 2.06 -7.64
N THR A 140 -3.85 2.01 -6.73
CA THR A 140 -4.08 0.88 -5.82
C THR A 140 -4.21 -0.44 -6.58
N PHE A 141 -5.04 -0.50 -7.62
CA PHE A 141 -5.24 -1.74 -8.38
C PHE A 141 -3.99 -2.17 -9.14
N VAL A 142 -3.24 -1.22 -9.70
CA VAL A 142 -1.96 -1.53 -10.35
C VAL A 142 -0.96 -2.06 -9.32
N LEU A 143 -0.85 -1.44 -8.15
CA LEU A 143 0.01 -1.90 -7.05
C LEU A 143 -0.31 -3.34 -6.64
N ILE A 144 -1.59 -3.64 -6.38
CA ILE A 144 -2.04 -4.99 -6.01
C ILE A 144 -1.78 -6.00 -7.13
N GLY A 145 -2.02 -5.62 -8.39
CA GLY A 145 -1.68 -6.45 -9.55
C GLY A 145 -0.18 -6.79 -9.59
N LEU A 146 0.69 -5.80 -9.37
CA LEU A 146 2.15 -6.00 -9.34
C LEU A 146 2.60 -6.88 -8.16
N LEU A 147 2.03 -6.69 -6.98
CA LEU A 147 2.31 -7.53 -5.80
C LEU A 147 1.82 -8.97 -6.04
N GLY A 148 0.64 -9.14 -6.62
CA GLY A 148 0.09 -10.44 -7.02
C GLY A 148 0.96 -11.18 -8.03
N LEU A 149 1.41 -10.48 -9.08
CA LEU A 149 2.35 -11.05 -10.05
C LEU A 149 3.69 -11.40 -9.38
N THR A 150 4.20 -10.54 -8.50
CA THR A 150 5.44 -10.81 -7.74
C THR A 150 5.31 -12.10 -6.92
N ALA A 151 4.20 -12.27 -6.19
CA ALA A 151 3.93 -13.47 -5.39
C ALA A 151 3.72 -14.72 -6.26
N TRP A 152 3.00 -14.59 -7.37
CA TRP A 152 2.77 -15.67 -8.33
C TRP A 152 4.06 -16.19 -8.94
N PHE A 153 4.88 -15.32 -9.53
CA PHE A 153 6.15 -15.70 -10.13
C PHE A 153 7.18 -16.17 -9.11
N ALA A 154 7.10 -15.70 -7.86
CA ALA A 154 7.91 -16.22 -6.76
C ALA A 154 7.54 -17.64 -6.32
N SER A 155 6.28 -18.05 -6.55
CA SER A 155 5.73 -19.34 -6.12
C SER A 155 6.00 -20.47 -7.11
N GLY A 156 6.34 -20.16 -8.36
CA GLY A 156 6.62 -21.15 -9.40
C GLY A 156 8.09 -21.52 -9.48
N ASP A 157 8.39 -22.82 -9.45
CA ASP A 157 9.70 -23.40 -9.77
C ASP A 157 10.02 -23.37 -11.28
N ARG A 158 9.42 -22.43 -12.02
CA ARG A 158 9.52 -22.38 -13.48
C ARG A 158 10.48 -21.29 -13.89
N ARG A 159 11.70 -21.74 -14.17
CA ARG A 159 12.72 -21.13 -15.01
C ARG A 159 12.10 -20.59 -16.30
N PHE A 160 11.51 -19.40 -16.27
CA PHE A 160 11.17 -18.61 -17.44
C PHE A 160 11.44 -17.15 -17.09
N VAL A 161 12.72 -16.78 -16.97
CA VAL A 161 13.53 -16.10 -17.99
C VAL A 161 15.00 -16.24 -17.58
#